data_AF-I8IQD0-F1
#
_entry.id   AF-I8IQD0-F1
#
_cell.length_a   1.000
_cell.length_b   1.000
_cell.length_c   1.000
_cell.angle_alpha   90.00
_cell.angle_beta   90.00
_cell.angle_gamma   90.00
#
_symmetry.space_group_name_H-M   'P 1'
#
loop_
_entity.id
_entity.type
_entity.pdbx_description
1 polymer ?
#
loop_
_entity_poly.entity_id
_entity_poly.type
_entity_poly.pdbx_seq_one_letter_code
_entity_poly.pdbx_strand_id
1 'polypeptide(L)'
;MAWKSTFLLTSLLVGSYATPLALHNHARSEKIAWGNCEDEGVTAPAQCGNLTVPLDYTEPDSGKTLQLQLLKVPATREPKKGTILFNFGGPGLEARLSLFGDGDILQAETN
;
A
#
# COMPACT_ATOMS: atom_id res chain seq x y z
N MET A 1 -42.96 -45.72 53.45
CA MET A 1 -43.21 -44.85 52.27
C MET A 1 -41.96 -44.01 52.07
N ALA A 2 -41.08 -44.43 51.16
CA ALA A 2 -39.80 -43.78 50.91
C ALA A 2 -39.93 -42.87 49.68
N TRP A 3 -39.85 -41.57 49.93
CA TRP A 3 -39.80 -40.50 48.93
C TRP A 3 -38.41 -40.51 48.29
N LYS A 4 -38.32 -40.89 47.01
CA LYS A 4 -37.11 -40.70 46.21
C LYS A 4 -37.32 -39.50 45.29
N SER A 5 -36.80 -38.36 45.71
CA SER A 5 -36.75 -37.14 44.90
C SER A 5 -35.58 -37.24 43.93
N THR A 6 -35.86 -37.37 42.63
CA THR A 6 -34.84 -37.44 41.59
C THR A 6 -34.64 -36.03 41.03
N PHE A 7 -33.58 -35.35 41.47
CA PHE A 7 -33.16 -34.07 40.90
C PHE A 7 -32.40 -34.32 39.59
N LEU A 8 -32.99 -33.89 38.47
CA LEU A 8 -32.33 -33.84 37.16
C LEU A 8 -31.47 -32.56 37.08
N LEU A 9 -30.15 -32.73 37.21
CA LEU A 9 -29.15 -31.69 36.94
C LEU A 9 -29.01 -31.50 35.43
N THR A 10 -29.67 -30.49 34.86
CA THR A 10 -29.42 -30.05 33.49
C THR A 10 -28.12 -29.22 33.46
N SER A 11 -27.05 -29.82 32.96
CA SER A 11 -25.77 -29.13 32.71
C SER A 11 -25.91 -28.22 31.48
N LEU A 12 -25.80 -26.89 31.68
CA LEU A 12 -25.64 -25.92 30.59
C LEU A 12 -24.18 -25.95 30.12
N LEU A 13 -23.93 -26.58 28.97
CA LEU A 13 -22.66 -26.44 28.25
C LEU A 13 -22.62 -25.05 27.61
N VAL A 14 -21.96 -24.10 28.27
CA VAL A 14 -21.61 -22.81 27.68
C VAL A 14 -20.49 -23.06 26.68
N GLY A 15 -20.84 -23.25 25.41
CA GLY A 15 -19.88 -23.30 24.31
C GLY A 15 -19.22 -21.93 24.14
N SER A 16 -17.94 -21.83 24.52
CA SER A 16 -17.14 -20.63 24.29
C SER A 16 -16.78 -20.57 22.80
N TYR A 17 -17.51 -19.77 22.02
CA TYR A 17 -17.13 -19.49 20.64
C TYR A 17 -15.96 -18.52 20.67
N ALA A 18 -14.74 -19.04 20.49
CA ALA A 18 -13.59 -18.21 20.19
C ALA A 18 -13.81 -17.62 18.78
N THR A 19 -14.33 -16.39 18.70
CA THR A 19 -14.26 -15.61 17.48
C THR A 19 -12.79 -15.34 17.19
N PRO A 20 -12.23 -15.82 16.06
CA PRO A 20 -10.87 -15.44 15.71
C PRO A 20 -10.86 -13.92 15.56
N LEU A 21 -9.95 -13.25 16.28
CA LEU A 21 -9.62 -11.87 15.97
C LEU A 21 -9.17 -11.85 14.52
N ALA A 22 -9.95 -11.21 13.65
CA ALA A 22 -9.48 -10.89 12.31
C ALA A 22 -8.19 -10.09 12.49
N LEU A 23 -7.05 -10.69 12.11
CA LEU A 23 -5.80 -9.95 11.94
C LEU A 23 -6.13 -8.82 10.98
N HIS A 24 -6.10 -7.59 11.49
CA HIS A 24 -6.42 -6.40 10.73
C HIS A 24 -5.48 -6.39 9.53
N ASN A 25 -6.04 -6.45 8.32
CA ASN A 25 -5.31 -6.11 7.12
C ASN A 25 -4.97 -4.62 7.26
N HIS A 26 -3.86 -4.29 7.94
CA HIS A 26 -3.15 -3.06 7.66
C HIS A 26 -3.08 -3.00 6.14
N ALA A 27 -3.43 -1.86 5.55
CA ALA A 27 -3.29 -1.62 4.12
C ALA A 27 -1.81 -1.87 3.77
N ARG A 28 -1.47 -3.12 3.51
CA ARG A 28 -0.16 -3.56 3.08
C ARG A 28 -0.08 -2.92 1.73
N SER A 29 0.76 -1.88 1.63
CA SER A 29 1.08 -1.17 0.41
C SER A 29 0.97 -2.15 -0.75
N GLU A 30 -0.09 -2.00 -1.52
CA GLU A 30 -0.33 -2.87 -2.65
C GLU A 30 0.81 -2.66 -3.64
N LYS A 31 1.14 -3.70 -4.40
CA LYS A 31 2.13 -3.56 -5.46
C LYS A 31 1.68 -2.43 -6.38
N ILE A 32 2.57 -1.48 -6.65
CA ILE A 32 2.29 -0.38 -7.56
C ILE A 32 2.01 -0.96 -8.95
N ALA A 33 0.80 -0.71 -9.46
CA ALA A 33 0.44 -0.99 -10.84
C ALA A 33 1.01 0.13 -11.71
N TRP A 34 2.02 -0.20 -12.51
CA TRP A 34 2.64 0.74 -13.45
C TRP A 34 1.90 0.71 -14.78
N GLY A 35 1.63 1.89 -15.32
CA GLY A 35 1.01 2.08 -16.63
C GLY A 35 1.53 3.32 -17.33
N ASN A 36 0.86 3.69 -18.42
CA ASN A 36 1.12 4.95 -19.11
C ASN A 36 0.77 6.13 -18.19
N CYS A 37 1.52 7.22 -18.32
CA CYS A 37 1.16 8.49 -17.68
C CYS A 37 0.03 9.17 -18.46
N GLU A 38 -0.95 9.73 -17.75
CA GLU A 38 -2.06 10.49 -18.32
C GLU A 38 -1.81 12.00 -18.28
N ASP A 39 -0.72 12.44 -17.62
CA ASP A 39 -0.33 13.84 -17.52
C ASP A 39 0.05 14.43 -18.89
N GLU A 40 -0.51 15.60 -19.23
CA GLU A 40 -0.20 16.28 -20.49
C GLU A 40 1.30 16.58 -20.60
N GLY A 41 1.89 16.22 -21.74
CA GLY A 41 3.32 16.45 -22.01
C GLY A 41 4.27 15.40 -21.45
N VAL A 42 3.79 14.45 -20.62
CA VAL A 42 4.59 13.31 -20.17
C VAL A 42 4.48 12.18 -21.19
N THR A 43 5.60 11.80 -21.80
CA THR A 43 5.64 10.81 -22.87
C THR A 43 6.49 9.59 -22.51
N ALA A 44 6.36 8.53 -23.30
CA ALA A 44 7.19 7.33 -23.15
C ALA A 44 8.69 7.68 -23.27
N PRO A 45 9.58 7.03 -22.50
CA PRO A 45 9.35 5.78 -21.76
C PRO A 45 8.88 5.94 -20.30
N ALA A 46 8.34 7.09 -19.88
CA ALA A 46 7.84 7.27 -18.52
C ALA A 46 6.67 6.32 -18.18
N GLN A 47 6.67 5.82 -16.95
CA GLN A 47 5.59 5.02 -16.36
C GLN A 47 5.06 5.70 -15.12
N CYS A 48 3.74 5.71 -14.95
CA CYS A 48 3.09 6.27 -13.77
C CYS A 48 2.36 5.18 -13.00
N GLY A 49 2.18 5.39 -11.69
CA GLY A 49 1.47 4.48 -10.82
C GLY A 49 1.15 5.13 -9.48
N ASN A 50 0.20 4.55 -8.75
CA ASN A 50 -0.20 5.05 -7.44
C ASN A 50 0.23 4.10 -6.33
N LEU A 51 0.62 4.71 -5.21
CA LEU A 51 0.87 4.02 -3.96
C LEU A 51 -0.15 4.49 -2.92
N THR A 52 -1.06 3.60 -2.53
CA THR A 52 -2.03 3.85 -1.47
C THR A 52 -1.35 3.75 -0.09
N VAL A 53 -1.50 4.79 0.72
CA VAL A 53 -0.97 4.88 2.08
C VAL A 53 -2.06 5.30 3.07
N PRO A 54 -1.97 4.94 4.36
CA PRO A 54 -2.84 5.49 5.39
C PRO A 54 -2.77 7.02 5.44
N LEU A 55 -3.92 7.67 5.65
CA LEU A 55 -3.97 9.10 5.89
C LEU A 55 -3.30 9.45 7.23
N ASP A 56 -3.55 8.64 8.25
CA ASP A 56 -2.96 8.76 9.59
C ASP A 56 -2.34 7.41 9.97
N TYR A 57 -1.01 7.40 10.10
CA TYR A 57 -0.27 6.19 10.50
C TYR A 57 -0.45 5.83 11.99
N THR A 58 -0.99 6.73 12.82
CA THR A 58 -1.33 6.46 14.23
C THR A 58 -2.71 5.83 14.39
N GLU A 59 -3.58 5.95 13.38
CA GLU A 59 -4.91 5.31 13.30
C GLU A 59 -5.05 4.46 12.01
N PRO A 60 -4.24 3.39 11.86
CA PRO A 60 -4.18 2.60 10.62
C PRO A 60 -5.49 1.85 10.32
N ASP A 61 -6.33 1.61 11.33
CA ASP A 61 -7.60 0.88 11.20
C ASP A 61 -8.77 1.78 10.77
N SER A 62 -8.55 3.10 10.65
CA SER A 62 -9.58 4.05 10.19
C SER A 62 -10.04 3.79 8.74
N GLY A 63 -9.23 3.06 7.96
CA GLY A 63 -9.46 2.81 6.53
C GLY A 63 -9.29 4.04 5.64
N LYS A 64 -8.95 5.21 6.21
CA LYS A 64 -8.73 6.44 5.44
C LYS A 64 -7.35 6.40 4.79
N THR A 65 -7.30 6.68 3.49
CA THR A 65 -6.06 6.59 2.71
C THR A 65 -5.85 7.80 1.81
N LEU A 66 -4.61 7.97 1.38
CA LEU A 66 -4.20 8.89 0.32
C LEU A 66 -3.49 8.09 -0.78
N GLN A 67 -3.52 8.61 -2.01
CA GLN A 67 -2.72 8.07 -3.12
C GLN A 67 -1.50 8.95 -3.34
N LEU A 68 -0.32 8.37 -3.18
CA LEU A 68 0.94 8.98 -3.60
C LEU A 68 1.12 8.68 -5.09
N GLN A 69 1.12 9.73 -5.91
CA GLN A 69 1.32 9.61 -7.36
C GLN A 69 2.82 9.50 -7.65
N LEU A 70 3.21 8.47 -8.38
CA LEU A 70 4.60 8.17 -8.70
C LEU A 70 4.81 8.24 -10.21
N LEU A 71 5.99 8.73 -10.61
CA LEU A 71 6.52 8.60 -11.96
C LEU A 71 7.82 7.83 -11.89
N LYS A 72 8.04 6.97 -12.89
CA LYS A 72 9.24 6.16 -13.06
C LYS A 72 9.77 6.34 -14.47
N VAL A 73 11.03 6.69 -14.57
CA VAL A 73 11.80 6.61 -15.80
C VAL A 73 12.54 5.26 -15.79
N PRO A 74 12.16 4.28 -16.62
CA PRO A 74 12.77 2.95 -16.59
C PRO A 74 14.24 2.99 -17.03
N ALA A 75 15.09 2.26 -16.32
CA ALA A 75 16.46 2.03 -16.77
C ALA A 75 16.46 1.31 -18.13
N THR A 76 17.37 1.73 -19.00
CA THR A 76 17.53 1.23 -20.37
C THR A 76 18.44 0.00 -20.45
N ARG A 77 19.29 -0.22 -19.43
CA ARG A 77 20.22 -1.34 -19.33
C ARG A 77 19.70 -2.47 -18.44
N GLU A 78 20.10 -3.68 -18.77
CA GLU A 78 19.90 -4.88 -17.96
C GLU A 78 21.25 -5.53 -17.60
N PRO A 79 21.37 -6.20 -16.44
CA PRO A 79 20.34 -6.32 -15.42
C PRO A 79 20.18 -5.03 -14.59
N LYS A 80 18.92 -4.65 -14.32
CA LYS A 80 18.60 -3.56 -13.39
C LYS A 80 19.03 -3.92 -11.96
N LYS A 81 19.87 -3.08 -11.35
CA LYS A 81 20.34 -3.27 -9.96
C LYS A 81 19.30 -2.88 -8.90
N GLY A 82 18.40 -1.95 -9.23
CA GLY A 82 17.44 -1.42 -8.28
C GLY A 82 16.75 -0.15 -8.78
N THR A 83 16.12 0.58 -7.86
CA THR A 83 15.48 1.88 -8.12
C THR A 83 16.20 2.95 -7.32
N ILE A 84 16.47 4.09 -7.96
CA ILE A 84 16.90 5.31 -7.28
C ILE A 84 15.64 6.13 -7.01
N LEU A 85 15.38 6.43 -5.74
CA LEU A 85 14.23 7.24 -5.34
C LEU A 85 14.65 8.71 -5.21
N PHE A 86 13.94 9.59 -5.88
CA PHE A 86 14.23 11.03 -5.88
C PHE A 86 13.20 11.80 -5.04
N ASN A 87 13.72 12.76 -4.27
CA ASN A 87 12.95 13.83 -3.65
C ASN A 87 13.65 15.16 -3.97
N PHE A 88 12.98 16.03 -4.71
CA PHE A 88 13.57 17.29 -5.18
C PHE A 88 13.51 18.42 -4.13
N GLY A 89 12.87 18.20 -2.97
CA GLY A 89 12.72 19.20 -1.92
C GLY A 89 11.57 20.18 -2.20
N GLY A 90 11.72 21.43 -1.74
CA GLY A 90 10.73 22.52 -1.93
C GLY A 90 9.52 22.53 -0.97
N PRO A 91 9.03 21.37 -0.54
CA PRO A 91 7.58 21.07 -0.56
C PRO A 91 6.72 21.70 -1.67
N GLY A 92 5.64 21.01 -2.05
CA GLY A 92 4.63 21.52 -2.99
C GLY A 92 5.05 21.57 -4.47
N LEU A 93 6.27 21.13 -4.80
CA LEU A 93 6.73 21.00 -6.18
C LEU A 93 6.09 19.80 -6.88
N GLU A 94 5.90 19.93 -8.19
CA GLU A 94 5.41 18.87 -9.08
C GLU A 94 6.54 17.86 -9.41
N ALA A 95 6.93 17.06 -8.41
CA ALA A 95 8.08 16.16 -8.50
C ALA A 95 8.04 15.17 -9.68
N ARG A 96 6.84 14.75 -10.12
CA ARG A 96 6.69 13.87 -11.29
C ARG A 96 7.17 14.55 -12.58
N LEU A 97 6.78 15.82 -12.77
CA LEU A 97 7.18 16.60 -13.94
C LEU A 97 8.67 16.94 -13.91
N SER A 98 9.21 17.27 -12.72
CA SER A 98 10.66 17.45 -12.55
C SER A 98 11.44 16.20 -12.92
N LEU A 99 11.02 15.03 -12.41
CA LEU A 99 11.69 13.76 -12.72
C LEU A 99 11.59 13.40 -14.21
N PHE A 100 10.46 13.70 -14.85
CA PHE A 100 10.31 13.49 -16.29
C PHE A 100 11.27 14.38 -17.09
N GLY A 101 11.34 15.68 -16.76
CA GLY A 101 12.24 16.62 -17.44
C GLY A 101 13.72 16.28 -17.29
N ASP A 102 14.14 15.81 -16.11
CA ASP A 102 15.52 15.39 -15.85
C ASP A 102 15.81 13.94 -16.29
N GLY A 103 14.81 13.22 -16.80
CA GLY A 103 14.87 11.78 -17.06
C GLY A 103 16.01 11.37 -17.98
N ASP A 104 16.26 12.13 -19.06
CA ASP A 104 17.32 11.84 -20.02
C ASP A 104 18.72 12.00 -19.40
N ILE A 105 18.89 13.03 -18.56
CA ILE A 105 20.15 13.27 -17.85
C ILE A 105 20.40 12.12 -16.87
N LEU A 106 19.39 11.74 -16.08
CA LEU A 106 19.50 10.65 -15.12
C LEU A 106 19.75 9.29 -15.79
N GLN A 107 19.17 9.06 -16.97
CA GLN A 107 19.46 7.86 -17.76
C GLN A 107 20.89 7.84 -18.29
N ALA A 108 21.42 8.99 -18.74
CA ALA A 108 22.78 9.07 -19.25
C ALA A 108 23.83 8.74 -18.17
N GLU A 109 23.63 9.23 -16.95
CA GLU A 109 24.54 9.00 -15.81
C GLU A 109 24.47 7.58 -15.24
N THR A 110 23.39 6.84 -15.51
CA THR A 110 23.16 5.49 -14.97
C THR A 110 23.42 4.36 -15.99
N ASN A 111 24.00 4.69 -17.14
CA ASN A 111 24.13 3.83 -18.33
C ASN A 111 25.41 2.98 -18.40
#